data_AF-A0A0U0SPI4-F1
#
_entry.id   AF-A0A0U0SPI4-F1
#
_cell.length_a   1.000
_cell.length_b   1.000
_cell.length_c   1.000
_cell.angle_alpha   90.00
_cell.angle_beta   90.00
_cell.angle_gamma   90.00
#
_symmetry.space_group_name_H-M   'P 1'
#
loop_
_entity.id
_entity.type
_entity.pdbx_description
1 polymer ?
#
loop_
_entity_poly.entity_id
_entity_poly.type
_entity_poly.pdbx_seq_one_letter_code
_entity_poly.pdbx_strand_id
1 'polypeptide(L)'
;MVLISHRHGDHTSGIDKLVALTGAPVRAADPQFLRRDGETLTDGEVIDVAGLTITVLATPGHTADSLSFVLDDAVLTADTVLGCGTTVIDKEDGSLADYLESLHRLRGLGRRTVLPGHGPDLLDLEAIASGYLLHRHERLEQIRAALRDLGDDATVREVVEHVYLDVDEKLWNAAEWSVQAQLDYLRTR
;
A
#
# COMPACT_ATOMS: atom_id res chain seq x y z
N MET A 1 -23.16 -1.87 5.09
CA MET A 1 -22.28 -1.18 4.13
C MET A 1 -20.97 -1.95 4.04
N VAL A 2 -20.34 -1.95 2.87
CA VAL A 2 -19.03 -2.57 2.62
C VAL A 2 -18.11 -1.47 2.07
N LEU A 3 -16.91 -1.35 2.63
CA LEU A 3 -15.89 -0.40 2.17
C LEU A 3 -14.73 -1.20 1.58
N ILE A 4 -14.31 -0.86 0.37
CA ILE A 4 -13.22 -1.50 -0.34
C ILE A 4 -11.96 -0.66 -0.19
N SER A 5 -10.86 -1.31 0.20
CA SER A 5 -9.56 -0.68 0.39
C SER A 5 -8.87 -0.39 -0.95
N HIS A 6 -8.83 -1.37 -1.86
CA HIS A 6 -8.23 -1.26 -3.19
C HIS A 6 -8.65 -2.40 -4.12
N ARG A 7 -8.22 -2.35 -5.38
CA ARG A 7 -8.68 -3.22 -6.47
C ARG A 7 -8.28 -4.69 -6.40
N HIS A 8 -7.25 -5.08 -5.62
CA HIS A 8 -6.71 -6.44 -5.73
C HIS A 8 -7.75 -7.50 -5.39
N GLY A 9 -7.62 -8.65 -6.06
CA GLY A 9 -8.67 -9.66 -6.09
C GLY A 9 -9.00 -10.25 -4.72
N ASP A 10 -8.03 -10.37 -3.83
CA ASP A 10 -8.23 -10.82 -2.46
C ASP A 10 -9.03 -9.82 -1.60
N HIS A 11 -9.12 -8.56 -2.01
CA HIS A 11 -9.96 -7.52 -1.37
C HIS A 11 -11.31 -7.33 -2.08
N THR A 12 -11.42 -7.66 -3.37
CA THR A 12 -12.61 -7.36 -4.20
C THR A 12 -13.42 -8.58 -4.64
N SER A 13 -12.84 -9.77 -4.73
CA SER A 13 -13.52 -10.97 -5.30
C SER A 13 -14.75 -11.41 -4.52
N GLY A 14 -14.87 -11.01 -3.25
CA GLY A 14 -16.00 -11.33 -2.38
C GLY A 14 -17.22 -10.40 -2.53
N ILE A 15 -17.11 -9.30 -3.28
CA ILE A 15 -18.11 -8.22 -3.34
C ILE A 15 -19.51 -8.75 -3.68
N ASP A 16 -19.67 -9.44 -4.81
CA ASP A 16 -21.00 -9.84 -5.29
C ASP A 16 -21.67 -10.84 -4.34
N LYS A 17 -20.86 -11.72 -3.73
CA LYS A 17 -21.35 -12.68 -2.72
C LYS A 17 -21.80 -11.97 -1.45
N LEU A 18 -21.03 -10.99 -0.96
CA LEU A 18 -21.41 -10.19 0.21
C LEU A 18 -22.69 -9.38 -0.04
N VAL A 19 -22.82 -8.78 -1.22
CA VAL A 19 -24.03 -8.05 -1.62
C VAL A 19 -25.24 -8.97 -1.67
N ALA A 20 -25.10 -10.17 -2.25
CA ALA A 20 -26.20 -11.14 -2.30
C ALA A 20 -26.67 -11.58 -0.90
N LEU A 21 -25.74 -11.69 0.06
CA LEU A 21 -26.04 -12.12 1.43
C LEU A 21 -26.63 -11.02 2.31
N THR A 22 -26.21 -9.76 2.10
CA THR A 22 -26.47 -8.67 3.05
C THR A 22 -27.35 -7.56 2.49
N GLY A 23 -27.43 -7.43 1.17
CA GLY A 23 -28.04 -6.29 0.50
C GLY A 23 -27.30 -4.96 0.70
N ALA A 24 -26.10 -4.98 1.30
CA ALA A 24 -25.38 -3.77 1.66
C ALA A 24 -24.86 -2.99 0.43
N PRO A 25 -24.83 -1.63 0.47
CA PRO A 25 -24.09 -0.82 -0.49
C PRO A 25 -22.59 -1.09 -0.37
N VAL A 26 -21.90 -1.09 -1.52
CA VAL A 26 -20.44 -1.26 -1.63
C VAL A 26 -19.84 0.04 -2.13
N ARG A 27 -18.93 0.59 -1.35
CA ARG A 27 -18.22 1.85 -1.62
C ARG A 27 -16.74 1.58 -1.83
N ALA A 28 -16.12 2.28 -2.77
CA ALA A 28 -14.73 2.09 -3.18
C ALA A 28 -14.19 3.39 -3.77
N ALA A 29 -12.87 3.55 -3.85
CA ALA A 29 -12.27 4.63 -4.64
C ALA A 29 -12.51 4.43 -6.15
N ASP A 30 -12.34 3.19 -6.63
CA ASP A 30 -12.59 2.87 -8.03
C ASP A 30 -14.10 2.56 -8.29
N PRO A 31 -14.77 3.33 -9.16
CA PRO A 31 -16.18 3.14 -9.49
C PRO A 31 -16.56 1.72 -9.96
N GLN A 32 -15.63 0.94 -10.50
CA GLN A 32 -15.90 -0.41 -10.99
C GLN A 32 -16.36 -1.37 -9.88
N PHE A 33 -15.97 -1.10 -8.62
CA PHE A 33 -16.29 -1.95 -7.46
C PHE A 33 -17.57 -1.51 -6.73
N LEU A 34 -18.21 -0.42 -7.14
CA LEU A 34 -19.45 0.04 -6.52
C LEU A 34 -20.60 -0.94 -6.77
N ARG A 35 -21.46 -1.11 -5.77
CA ARG A 35 -22.70 -1.90 -5.85
C ARG A 35 -23.79 -1.25 -5.02
N ARG A 36 -25.05 -1.49 -5.41
CA ARG A 36 -26.26 -1.10 -4.66
C ARG A 36 -26.22 0.38 -4.21
N ASP A 37 -26.12 1.28 -5.19
CA ASP A 37 -26.07 2.73 -4.98
C ASP A 37 -24.94 3.22 -4.06
N GLY A 38 -23.91 2.39 -3.85
CA GLY A 38 -22.70 2.81 -3.15
C GLY A 38 -21.97 3.91 -3.93
N GLU A 39 -21.56 4.94 -3.23
CA GLU A 39 -20.85 6.09 -3.78
C GLU A 39 -19.33 5.91 -3.66
N THR A 40 -18.59 6.59 -4.53
CA THR A 40 -17.13 6.66 -4.47
C THR A 40 -16.67 7.18 -3.11
N LEU A 41 -15.62 6.57 -2.57
CA LEU A 41 -14.94 7.04 -1.36
C LEU A 41 -13.96 8.15 -1.70
N THR A 42 -13.95 9.21 -0.89
CA THR A 42 -13.07 10.37 -1.09
C THR A 42 -12.14 10.59 0.11
N ASP A 43 -10.94 11.13 -0.15
CA ASP A 43 -9.98 11.42 0.92
C ASP A 43 -10.54 12.43 1.92
N GLY A 44 -10.39 12.14 3.21
CA GLY A 44 -10.89 12.97 4.31
C GLY A 44 -12.40 12.84 4.56
N GLU A 45 -13.11 11.99 3.81
CA GLU A 45 -14.53 11.73 4.07
C GLU A 45 -14.71 11.09 5.44
N VAL A 46 -15.70 11.57 6.20
CA VAL A 46 -16.08 10.99 7.49
C VAL A 46 -17.38 10.21 7.34
N ILE A 47 -17.36 8.97 7.76
CA ILE A 47 -18.47 8.02 7.69
C ILE A 47 -18.89 7.67 9.11
N ASP A 48 -20.09 8.10 9.51
CA ASP A 48 -20.70 7.72 10.77
C ASP A 48 -21.70 6.58 10.56
N VAL A 49 -21.39 5.40 11.10
CA VAL A 49 -22.23 4.21 10.93
C VAL A 49 -22.18 3.33 12.17
N ALA A 50 -23.33 2.86 12.65
CA ALA A 50 -23.44 1.93 13.77
C ALA A 50 -22.67 2.36 15.05
N GLY A 51 -22.53 3.67 15.29
CA GLY A 51 -21.79 4.22 16.43
C GLY A 51 -20.27 4.26 16.25
N LEU A 52 -19.78 3.98 15.03
CA LEU A 52 -18.38 4.11 14.64
C LEU A 52 -18.22 5.32 13.72
N THR A 53 -17.21 6.14 14.00
CA THR A 53 -16.75 7.20 13.10
C THR A 53 -15.51 6.69 12.36
N ILE A 54 -15.58 6.67 11.04
CA ILE A 54 -14.49 6.22 10.17
C ILE A 54 -14.07 7.39 9.29
N THR A 55 -12.81 7.80 9.36
CA THR A 55 -12.26 8.75 8.38
C THR A 55 -11.56 7.97 7.27
N VAL A 56 -11.97 8.21 6.03
CA VAL A 56 -11.33 7.68 4.84
C VAL A 56 -10.02 8.43 4.62
N LEU A 57 -8.92 7.70 4.52
CA LEU A 57 -7.61 8.25 4.20
C LEU A 57 -7.14 7.62 2.89
N ALA A 58 -7.01 8.41 1.83
CA ALA A 58 -6.36 7.94 0.62
C ALA A 58 -4.89 7.65 0.93
N THR A 59 -4.46 6.43 0.68
CA THR A 59 -3.08 5.99 0.87
C THR A 59 -2.54 5.35 -0.42
N PRO A 60 -2.53 6.11 -1.55
CA PRO A 60 -2.03 5.61 -2.81
C PRO A 60 -0.56 5.20 -2.70
N GLY A 61 -0.17 4.24 -3.53
CA GLY A 61 1.22 3.83 -3.67
C GLY A 61 1.39 2.33 -3.84
N HIS A 62 0.74 1.53 -2.98
CA HIS A 62 0.59 0.10 -3.24
C HIS A 62 -0.21 -0.11 -4.54
N THR A 63 -1.38 0.53 -4.59
CA THR A 63 -2.16 0.80 -5.79
C THR A 63 -2.56 2.27 -5.83
N ALA A 64 -2.96 2.79 -7.00
CA ALA A 64 -3.47 4.16 -7.10
C ALA A 64 -4.80 4.38 -6.35
N ASP A 65 -5.62 3.33 -6.19
CA ASP A 65 -6.92 3.38 -5.51
C ASP A 65 -6.85 2.98 -4.02
N SER A 66 -5.65 2.80 -3.45
CA SER A 66 -5.46 2.37 -2.08
C SER A 66 -6.02 3.37 -1.05
N LEU A 67 -6.84 2.85 -0.14
CA LEU A 67 -7.42 3.55 1.00
C LEU A 67 -7.05 2.85 2.32
N SER A 68 -6.82 3.66 3.34
CA SER A 68 -6.80 3.27 4.74
C SER A 68 -8.02 3.86 5.46
N PHE A 69 -8.49 3.20 6.51
CA PHE A 69 -9.64 3.66 7.30
C PHE A 69 -9.21 3.96 8.73
N VAL A 70 -9.32 5.23 9.11
CA VAL A 70 -8.89 5.73 10.42
C VAL A 70 -10.07 5.67 11.38
N LEU A 71 -9.86 4.98 12.51
CA LEU A 71 -10.73 4.94 13.67
C LEU A 71 -10.10 5.75 14.81
N ASP A 72 -10.79 5.84 15.94
CA ASP A 72 -10.32 6.58 17.11
C ASP A 72 -8.95 6.06 17.62
N ASP A 73 -8.83 4.75 17.81
CA ASP A 73 -7.67 4.07 18.41
C ASP A 73 -6.88 3.16 17.46
N ALA A 74 -7.38 2.98 16.22
CA ALA A 74 -6.80 2.07 15.25
C ALA A 74 -6.87 2.62 13.81
N VAL A 75 -6.09 2.02 12.91
CA VAL A 75 -6.16 2.27 11.48
C VAL A 75 -6.19 0.93 10.75
N LEU A 76 -7.20 0.73 9.90
CA LEU A 76 -7.20 -0.37 8.94
C LEU A 76 -6.34 0.04 7.75
N THR A 77 -5.16 -0.57 7.61
CA THR A 77 -4.16 -0.15 6.61
C THR A 77 -4.19 -0.97 5.33
N ALA A 78 -5.03 -2.02 5.28
CA ALA A 78 -5.08 -2.97 4.18
C ALA A 78 -3.65 -3.38 3.77
N ASP A 79 -3.27 -3.14 2.51
CA ASP A 79 -1.97 -3.54 1.99
C ASP A 79 -0.97 -2.39 1.95
N THR A 80 -1.32 -1.21 2.47
CA THR A 80 -0.37 -0.09 2.61
C THR A 80 0.67 -0.40 3.70
N VAL A 81 0.24 -0.94 4.84
CA VAL A 81 1.09 -1.46 5.91
C VAL A 81 0.61 -2.86 6.27
N LEU A 82 1.53 -3.82 6.29
CA LEU A 82 1.25 -5.23 6.54
C LEU A 82 1.68 -5.61 7.96
N GLY A 83 1.08 -6.67 8.50
CA GLY A 83 1.46 -7.22 9.81
C GLY A 83 2.80 -7.95 9.81
N CYS A 84 3.29 -8.37 8.63
CA CYS A 84 4.60 -8.98 8.46
C CYS A 84 5.19 -8.65 7.09
N GLY A 85 6.52 -8.48 7.05
CA GLY A 85 7.22 -8.10 5.82
C GLY A 85 6.94 -6.65 5.42
N THR A 86 7.03 -6.35 4.12
CA THR A 86 6.75 -5.02 3.56
C THR A 86 5.77 -5.13 2.41
N THR A 87 5.04 -4.05 2.11
CA THR A 87 4.15 -4.05 0.94
C THR A 87 4.92 -4.16 -0.37
N VAL A 88 4.24 -4.58 -1.43
CA VAL A 88 4.72 -4.45 -2.81
C VAL A 88 4.20 -3.14 -3.40
N ILE A 89 4.91 -2.60 -4.38
CA ILE A 89 4.37 -1.51 -5.21
C ILE A 89 3.86 -2.18 -6.49
N ASP A 90 2.56 -2.05 -6.77
CA ASP A 90 1.95 -2.68 -7.92
C ASP A 90 2.54 -2.14 -9.23
N LYS A 91 2.75 -3.02 -10.21
CA LYS A 91 3.39 -2.68 -11.48
C LYS A 91 2.50 -1.88 -12.43
N GLU A 92 1.17 -1.95 -12.26
CA GLU A 92 0.21 -1.36 -13.20
C GLU A 92 0.04 0.13 -12.92
N ASP A 93 -0.13 0.50 -11.64
CA ASP A 93 -0.35 1.89 -11.23
C ASP A 93 0.20 2.23 -9.83
N GLY A 94 1.02 1.35 -9.24
CA GLY A 94 1.69 1.63 -7.99
C GLY A 94 2.77 2.70 -8.16
N SER A 95 3.02 3.44 -7.09
CA SER A 95 3.94 4.58 -7.09
C SER A 95 4.69 4.66 -5.77
N LEU A 96 6.02 4.57 -5.83
CA LEU A 96 6.84 4.72 -4.62
C LEU A 96 6.77 6.14 -4.06
N ALA A 97 6.61 7.16 -4.92
CA ALA A 97 6.48 8.54 -4.45
C ALA A 97 5.22 8.70 -3.60
N ASP A 98 4.07 8.24 -4.12
CA ASP A 98 2.80 8.29 -3.41
C ASP A 98 2.82 7.41 -2.17
N TYR A 99 3.47 6.25 -2.25
CA TYR A 99 3.63 5.36 -1.11
C TYR A 99 4.38 6.00 0.05
N LEU A 100 5.49 6.70 -0.24
CA LEU A 100 6.27 7.41 0.79
C LEU A 100 5.46 8.55 1.42
N GLU A 101 4.68 9.29 0.62
CA GLU A 101 3.78 10.33 1.14
C GLU A 101 2.68 9.72 2.01
N SER A 102 2.07 8.62 1.58
CA SER A 102 1.08 7.87 2.36
C SER A 102 1.65 7.39 3.70
N LEU A 103 2.88 6.89 3.74
CA LEU A 103 3.56 6.53 4.99
C LEU A 103 3.82 7.75 5.89
N HIS A 104 4.17 8.91 5.32
CA HIS A 104 4.31 10.14 6.10
C HIS A 104 2.98 10.58 6.72
N ARG A 105 1.88 10.51 5.97
CA ARG A 105 0.52 10.80 6.46
C ARG A 105 0.11 9.85 7.58
N LEU A 106 0.32 8.54 7.38
CA LEU A 106 0.03 7.51 8.39
C LEU A 106 0.86 7.72 9.67
N ARG A 107 2.16 7.98 9.54
CA ARG A 107 3.02 8.32 10.69
C ARG A 107 2.51 9.55 11.43
N GLY A 108 2.05 10.56 10.69
CA GLY A 108 1.51 11.81 11.24
C GLY A 108 0.23 11.65 12.06
N LEU A 109 -0.46 10.52 11.97
CA LEU A 109 -1.58 10.22 12.86
C LEU A 109 -1.08 9.99 14.30
N GLY A 110 0.17 9.54 14.48
CA GLY A 110 0.72 9.18 15.79
C GLY A 110 0.37 7.75 16.21
N ARG A 111 0.60 7.44 17.48
CA ARG A 111 0.47 6.08 18.00
C ARG A 111 -0.99 5.57 17.99
N ARG A 112 -1.26 4.60 17.11
CA ARG A 112 -2.51 3.83 17.00
C ARG A 112 -2.21 2.36 16.71
N THR A 113 -3.18 1.49 16.96
CA THR A 113 -3.14 0.10 16.50
C THR A 113 -3.23 0.05 14.98
N VAL A 114 -2.47 -0.83 14.36
CA VAL A 114 -2.51 -1.12 12.92
C VAL A 114 -3.26 -2.43 12.74
N LEU A 115 -4.32 -2.39 11.93
CA LEU A 115 -5.12 -3.54 11.53
C LEU A 115 -4.86 -3.79 10.03
N PRO A 116 -3.84 -4.59 9.69
CA PRO A 116 -3.44 -4.80 8.31
C PRO A 116 -4.43 -5.70 7.55
N GLY A 117 -4.37 -5.66 6.22
CA GLY A 117 -5.09 -6.62 5.38
C GLY A 117 -4.54 -8.04 5.51
N HIS A 118 -3.23 -8.15 5.76
CA HIS A 118 -2.53 -9.42 5.93
C HIS A 118 -1.52 -9.37 7.09
N GLY A 119 -1.38 -10.51 7.78
CA GLY A 119 -0.49 -10.65 8.93
C GLY A 119 -1.15 -10.22 10.25
N PRO A 120 -0.39 -10.23 11.37
CA PRO A 120 -0.90 -9.89 12.69
C PRO A 120 -1.08 -8.38 12.89
N ASP A 121 -1.95 -8.01 13.82
CA ASP A 121 -2.10 -6.63 14.28
C ASP A 121 -0.78 -6.09 14.86
N LEU A 122 -0.55 -4.78 14.69
CA LEU A 122 0.61 -4.08 15.23
C LEU A 122 0.16 -2.98 16.18
N LEU A 123 0.98 -2.68 17.20
CA LEU A 123 0.54 -1.83 18.32
C LEU A 123 0.94 -0.35 18.18
N ASP A 124 1.76 0.00 17.19
CA ASP A 124 2.34 1.34 17.08
C ASP A 124 2.52 1.77 15.62
N LEU A 125 1.49 2.38 15.04
CA LEU A 125 1.50 2.90 13.69
C LEU A 125 2.67 3.85 13.42
N GLU A 126 3.03 4.72 14.36
CA GLU A 126 4.08 5.71 14.17
C GLU A 126 5.45 5.02 14.05
N ALA A 127 5.74 4.07 14.94
CA ALA A 127 6.97 3.30 14.89
C ALA A 127 7.05 2.43 13.64
N ILE A 128 5.95 1.75 13.27
CA ILE A 128 5.90 0.89 12.09
C ILE A 128 6.07 1.70 10.80
N ALA A 129 5.34 2.80 10.63
CA ALA A 129 5.48 3.66 9.45
C ALA A 129 6.89 4.25 9.35
N SER A 130 7.52 4.60 10.48
CA SER A 130 8.92 5.06 10.50
C SER A 130 9.90 3.97 10.07
N GLY A 131 9.70 2.73 10.52
CA GLY A 131 10.50 1.57 10.09
C GLY A 131 10.36 1.30 8.59
N TYR A 132 9.15 1.39 8.04
CA TYR A 132 8.90 1.26 6.60
C TYR A 132 9.59 2.34 5.78
N LEU A 133 9.50 3.61 6.23
CA LEU A 133 10.19 4.74 5.59
C LEU A 133 11.71 4.53 5.58
N LEU A 134 12.28 4.12 6.70
CA LEU A 134 13.72 3.82 6.80
C LEU A 134 14.11 2.70 5.83
N HIS A 135 13.37 1.59 5.83
CA HIS A 135 13.65 0.46 4.96
C HIS A 135 13.61 0.85 3.46
N ARG A 136 12.64 1.67 3.06
CA ARG A 136 12.57 2.18 1.67
C ARG A 136 13.72 3.10 1.34
N HIS A 137 14.13 3.96 2.27
CA HIS A 137 15.28 4.83 2.07
C HIS A 137 16.58 4.03 1.92
N GLU A 138 16.82 3.03 2.78
CA GLU A 138 17.98 2.15 2.69
C GLU A 138 18.04 1.41 1.35
N ARG A 139 16.89 0.91 0.86
CA ARG A 139 16.83 0.23 -0.43
C ARG A 139 17.10 1.19 -1.61
N LEU A 140 16.60 2.42 -1.55
CA LEU A 140 16.91 3.45 -2.55
C LEU A 140 18.41 3.77 -2.59
N GLU A 141 19.08 3.85 -1.44
CA GLU A 141 20.53 4.05 -1.38
C GLU A 141 21.31 2.87 -1.96
N GLN A 142 20.86 1.64 -1.73
CA GLN A 142 21.46 0.44 -2.35
C GLN A 142 21.34 0.47 -3.87
N ILE A 143 20.17 0.86 -4.41
CA ILE A 143 19.98 0.98 -5.86
C ILE A 143 20.82 2.13 -6.43
N ARG A 144 20.89 3.28 -5.76
CA ARG A 144 21.79 4.38 -6.16
C ARG A 144 23.24 3.94 -6.19
N ALA A 145 23.68 3.13 -5.22
CA ALA A 145 25.02 2.57 -5.23
C ALA A 145 25.23 1.63 -6.43
N ALA A 146 24.30 0.73 -6.71
CA ALA A 146 24.37 -0.15 -7.87
C ALA A 146 24.42 0.62 -9.20
N LEU A 147 23.63 1.70 -9.35
CA LEU A 147 23.66 2.54 -10.55
C LEU A 147 24.98 3.27 -10.74
N ARG A 148 25.70 3.63 -9.67
CA ARG A 148 27.06 4.21 -9.80
C ARG A 148 28.06 3.22 -10.40
N ASP A 149 27.88 1.93 -10.14
CA ASP A 149 28.77 0.87 -10.61
C ASP A 149 28.36 0.33 -12.00
N LEU A 150 27.05 0.22 -12.26
CA LEU A 150 26.48 -0.33 -13.50
C LEU A 150 26.20 0.72 -14.58
N GLY A 151 26.04 1.99 -14.19
CA GLY A 151 25.60 3.10 -15.05
C GLY A 151 24.10 3.38 -14.96
N ASP A 152 23.70 4.61 -15.32
CA ASP A 152 22.31 5.10 -15.20
C ASP A 152 21.30 4.35 -16.10
N ASP A 153 21.80 3.76 -17.19
CA ASP A 153 21.04 2.98 -18.17
C ASP A 153 20.88 1.50 -17.78
N ALA A 154 21.36 1.10 -16.60
CA ALA A 154 21.23 -0.28 -16.12
C ALA A 154 19.76 -0.73 -16.12
N THR A 155 19.56 -1.96 -16.57
CA THR A 155 18.26 -2.62 -16.57
C THR A 155 17.87 -3.05 -15.16
N VAL A 156 16.56 -3.25 -14.94
CA VAL A 156 16.03 -3.75 -13.67
C VAL A 156 16.69 -5.07 -13.28
N ARG A 157 16.94 -5.94 -14.27
CA ARG A 157 17.56 -7.24 -14.05
C ARG A 157 19.00 -7.12 -13.58
N GLU A 158 19.80 -6.26 -14.21
CA GLU A 158 21.19 -6.00 -13.79
C GLU A 158 21.25 -5.43 -12.37
N VAL A 159 20.32 -4.54 -12.01
CA VAL A 159 20.25 -3.99 -10.65
C VAL A 159 19.82 -5.07 -9.64
N VAL A 160 18.85 -5.94 -9.97
CA VAL A 160 18.48 -7.07 -9.10
C VAL A 160 19.66 -8.01 -8.91
N GLU A 161 20.34 -8.39 -10.01
CA GLU A 161 21.52 -9.25 -9.99
C GLU A 161 22.65 -8.65 -9.15
N HIS A 162 22.78 -7.33 -9.08
CA HIS A 162 23.80 -6.67 -8.28
C HIS A 162 23.41 -6.51 -6.80
N VAL A 163 22.14 -6.19 -6.52
CA VAL A 163 21.65 -5.83 -5.18
C VAL A 163 21.14 -7.04 -4.38
N TYR A 164 20.74 -8.11 -5.04
CA TYR A 164 20.10 -9.29 -4.44
C TYR A 164 20.93 -10.58 -4.62
N LEU A 165 22.26 -10.47 -4.76
CA LEU A 165 23.20 -11.59 -4.97
C LEU A 165 23.06 -12.71 -3.92
N ASP A 166 22.67 -12.36 -2.71
CA ASP A 166 22.52 -13.20 -1.53
C ASP A 166 21.09 -13.71 -1.31
N VAL A 167 20.17 -13.41 -2.22
CA VAL A 167 18.77 -13.85 -2.19
C VAL A 167 18.54 -14.95 -3.22
N ASP A 168 17.78 -16.00 -2.85
CA ASP A 168 17.40 -17.10 -3.77
C ASP A 168 16.78 -16.54 -5.07
N GLU A 169 17.31 -16.95 -6.22
CA GLU A 169 16.88 -16.52 -7.55
C GLU A 169 15.37 -16.67 -7.80
N LYS A 170 14.70 -17.59 -7.10
CA LYS A 170 13.24 -17.75 -7.19
C LYS A 170 12.48 -16.50 -6.73
N LEU A 171 13.09 -15.69 -5.87
CA LEU A 171 12.50 -14.44 -5.35
C LEU A 171 12.82 -13.23 -6.23
N TRP A 172 13.68 -13.37 -7.24
CA TRP A 172 14.14 -12.25 -8.04
C TRP A 172 13.01 -11.61 -8.86
N ASN A 173 12.07 -12.40 -9.37
CA ASN A 173 10.92 -11.85 -10.08
C ASN A 173 10.07 -10.91 -9.21
N ALA A 174 9.99 -11.19 -7.89
CA ALA A 174 9.32 -10.30 -6.95
C ALA A 174 10.19 -9.08 -6.60
N ALA A 175 11.52 -9.27 -6.51
CA ALA A 175 12.47 -8.19 -6.32
C ALA A 175 12.47 -7.19 -7.49
N GLU A 176 12.29 -7.66 -8.73
CA GLU A 176 12.19 -6.83 -9.92
C GLU A 176 11.09 -5.77 -9.80
N TRP A 177 9.93 -6.09 -9.22
CA TRP A 177 8.86 -5.11 -9.03
C TRP A 177 9.28 -3.99 -8.08
N SER A 178 9.94 -4.37 -6.98
CA SER A 178 10.48 -3.42 -6.01
C SER A 178 11.59 -2.56 -6.60
N VAL A 179 12.46 -3.13 -7.44
CA VAL A 179 13.54 -2.41 -8.11
C VAL A 179 12.99 -1.48 -9.19
N GLN A 180 12.05 -1.94 -10.01
CA GLN A 180 11.39 -1.15 -11.05
C GLN A 180 10.76 0.12 -10.45
N ALA A 181 9.93 -0.03 -9.42
CA ALA A 181 9.29 1.11 -8.74
C ALA A 181 10.31 2.13 -8.19
N GLN A 182 11.48 1.68 -7.76
CA GLN A 182 12.54 2.56 -7.27
C GLN A 182 13.32 3.23 -8.39
N LEU A 183 13.60 2.53 -9.49
CA LEU A 183 14.22 3.13 -10.67
C LEU A 183 13.31 4.22 -11.26
N ASP A 184 12.01 3.97 -11.35
CA ASP A 184 11.04 4.96 -11.82
C ASP A 184 11.00 6.20 -10.91
N TYR A 185 11.04 5.98 -9.60
CA TYR A 185 11.14 7.05 -8.61
C TYR A 185 12.44 7.86 -8.74
N LEU A 186 13.58 7.20 -8.96
CA LEU A 186 14.88 7.87 -9.09
C LEU A 186 15.01 8.66 -10.39
N ARG A 187 14.46 8.14 -11.50
CA ARG A 187 14.52 8.79 -12.82
C ARG A 187 13.62 10.01 -12.96
N THR A 188 12.68 10.20 -12.04
CA THR A 188 11.76 11.34 -12.01
C THR A 188 12.25 12.49 -11.11
N ARG A 189 13.48 12.42 -10.58
CA ARG A 189 14.08 13.44 -9.70
C ARG A 189 15.50 13.82 -10.14
#